data_AF-A0AAW4X6V9-F1
#
_entry.id   AF-A0AAW4X6V9-F1
#
_cell.length_a   1.000
_cell.length_b   1.000
_cell.length_c   1.000
_cell.angle_alpha   90.00
_cell.angle_beta   90.00
_cell.angle_gamma   90.00
#
_symmetry.space_group_name_H-M   'P 1'
#
loop_
_entity.id
_entity.type
_entity.pdbx_description
1 polymer ?
#
loop_
_entity_poly.entity_id
_entity_poly.type
_entity_poly.pdbx_seq_one_letter_code
_entity_poly.pdbx_strand_id
1 'polypeptide(L)'
;MHCPKCGHLMCKNGYKTVNCLGPELHFKPTIWSIKKQKYICKASSCPEVVTKLAAVEDIHYRNHISLAIKQRAMMLLTKNESQSDLAKELNVSDWTIRRVITNL
;
A
#
# COMPACT_ATOMS: atom_id res chain seq x y z
N MET A 1 15.11 9.85 -6.79
CA MET A 1 14.15 9.07 -7.60
C MET A 1 14.38 9.41 -9.06
N HIS A 2 14.64 8.41 -9.90
CA HIS A 2 14.89 8.61 -11.34
C HIS A 2 13.63 8.33 -12.16
N CYS A 3 13.49 9.02 -13.29
CA CYS A 3 12.41 8.83 -14.22
C CYS A 3 12.54 7.43 -14.86
N PRO A 4 11.48 6.59 -14.82
CA PRO A 4 11.54 5.26 -15.42
C PRO A 4 11.60 5.28 -16.96
N LYS A 5 11.35 6.41 -17.59
CA LYS A 5 11.35 6.56 -19.06
C LYS A 5 12.67 7.11 -19.59
N CYS A 6 13.18 8.21 -19.02
CA CYS A 6 14.38 8.90 -19.52
C CYS A 6 15.58 8.84 -18.56
N GLY A 7 15.47 8.15 -17.42
CA GLY A 7 16.56 8.00 -16.44
C GLY A 7 16.92 9.25 -15.63
N HIS A 8 16.43 10.44 -16.01
CA HIS A 8 16.79 11.69 -15.33
C HIS A 8 16.25 11.78 -13.90
N LEU A 9 16.95 12.54 -13.06
CA LEU A 9 16.52 12.80 -11.68
C LEU A 9 15.19 13.57 -11.69
N MET A 10 14.19 13.05 -10.97
CA MET A 10 12.88 13.69 -10.87
C MET A 10 12.87 14.80 -9.81
N CYS A 11 12.14 15.88 -10.08
CA CYS A 11 11.97 17.00 -9.14
C CYS A 11 10.84 16.74 -8.15
N LYS A 12 10.93 17.31 -6.94
CA LYS A 12 9.84 17.31 -5.96
C LYS A 12 8.64 18.13 -6.48
N ASN A 13 7.42 17.62 -6.32
CA ASN A 13 6.18 18.21 -6.82
C ASN A 13 5.05 18.20 -5.76
N GLY A 14 5.38 18.59 -4.53
CA GLY A 14 4.44 18.57 -3.40
C GLY A 14 4.19 17.17 -2.83
N TYR A 15 3.08 16.98 -2.12
CA TYR A 15 2.79 15.75 -1.37
C TYR A 15 1.40 15.18 -1.68
N LYS A 16 1.21 13.89 -1.42
CA LYS A 16 -0.09 13.21 -1.36
C LYS A 16 -0.20 12.50 -0.02
N THR A 17 -1.25 12.78 0.75
CA THR A 17 -1.59 11.95 1.90
C THR A 17 -2.36 10.72 1.42
N VAL A 18 -1.95 9.55 1.89
CA VAL A 18 -2.68 8.29 1.68
C VAL A 18 -2.98 7.68 3.03
N ASN A 19 -4.20 7.16 3.16
CA ASN A 19 -4.64 6.47 4.36
C ASN A 19 -4.59 4.98 4.08
N CYS A 20 -4.04 4.23 5.03
CA CYS A 20 -3.99 2.77 4.97
C CYS A 20 -4.25 2.18 6.35
N LEU A 21 -4.85 1.00 6.35
CA LEU A 21 -5.03 0.20 7.54
C LEU A 21 -3.67 -0.41 7.93
N GLY A 22 -3.23 -0.09 9.14
CA GLY A 22 -2.05 -0.66 9.80
C GLY A 22 -2.46 -1.74 10.83
N PRO A 23 -1.48 -2.45 11.40
CA PRO A 23 -1.71 -3.35 12.53
C PRO A 23 -2.45 -2.65 13.67
N GLU A 24 -3.24 -3.44 14.40
CA GLU A 24 -3.99 -2.93 15.53
C GLU A 24 -3.06 -2.46 16.66
N LEU A 25 -3.48 -1.37 17.30
CA LEU A 25 -2.88 -0.85 18.52
C LEU A 25 -3.96 -0.82 19.58
N HIS A 26 -3.69 -1.43 20.73
CA HIS A 26 -4.66 -1.52 21.84
C HIS A 26 -6.04 -2.07 21.43
N PHE A 27 -6.05 -3.15 20.63
CA PHE A 27 -7.26 -3.83 20.14
C PHE A 27 -8.19 -2.92 19.33
N LYS A 28 -7.63 -1.87 18.71
CA LYS A 28 -8.35 -0.96 17.83
C LYS A 28 -7.70 -0.91 16.46
N PRO A 29 -8.51 -0.88 15.38
CA PRO A 29 -7.98 -0.70 14.04
C PRO A 29 -7.25 0.64 13.96
N THR A 30 -6.04 0.61 13.39
CA THR A 30 -5.22 1.82 13.25
C THR A 30 -5.16 2.24 11.80
N ILE A 31 -5.48 3.52 11.54
CA ILE A 31 -5.31 4.12 10.22
C ILE A 31 -4.03 4.93 10.22
N TRP A 32 -3.08 4.56 9.36
CA TRP A 32 -1.88 5.36 9.13
C TRP A 32 -2.14 6.36 8.01
N SER A 33 -1.96 7.65 8.35
CA SER A 33 -2.05 8.77 7.41
C SER A 33 -0.64 9.14 6.95
N ILE A 34 -0.25 8.64 5.78
CA ILE A 34 1.13 8.75 5.29
C ILE A 34 1.24 9.83 4.22
N LYS A 35 2.07 10.83 4.50
CA LYS A 35 2.37 11.94 3.57
C LYS A 35 3.48 11.53 2.60
N LYS A 36 3.10 11.04 1.42
CA LYS A 36 4.04 10.61 0.36
C LYS A 36 4.49 11.80 -0.48
N GLN A 37 5.81 11.93 -0.72
CA GLN A 37 6.37 12.91 -1.65
C GLN A 37 5.95 12.57 -3.09
N LYS A 38 5.43 13.57 -3.82
CA LYS A 38 5.21 13.49 -5.27
C LYS A 38 6.46 13.93 -6.01
N TYR A 39 6.77 13.26 -7.10
CA TYR A 39 7.85 13.60 -8.01
C TYR A 39 7.31 13.81 -9.43
N ILE A 40 7.96 14.69 -10.19
CA ILE A 40 7.67 14.96 -11.60
C ILE A 40 8.97 14.96 -12.41
N CYS A 41 8.94 14.37 -13.60
CA CYS A 41 10.00 14.48 -14.57
C CYS A 41 9.78 15.75 -15.40
N LYS A 42 10.71 16.71 -15.31
CA LYS A 42 10.70 17.95 -16.11
C LYS A 42 11.75 17.94 -17.24
N ALA A 43 12.39 16.80 -17.50
CA ALA A 43 13.37 16.70 -18.57
C ALA A 43 12.68 16.84 -19.93
N SER A 44 13.17 17.78 -20.75
CA SER A 44 12.68 18.03 -22.12
C SER A 44 12.88 16.84 -23.06
N SER A 45 13.85 15.98 -22.76
CA SER A 45 14.12 14.72 -23.47
C SER A 45 13.18 13.57 -23.09
N CYS A 46 12.30 13.77 -22.10
CA CYS A 46 11.34 12.75 -21.71
C CYS A 46 10.17 12.75 -22.71
N PRO A 47 9.78 11.59 -23.27
CA PRO A 47 8.70 11.54 -24.27
C PRO A 47 7.35 11.99 -23.70
N GLU A 48 7.15 11.87 -22.38
CA GLU A 48 5.91 12.22 -21.69
C GLU A 48 6.17 12.81 -20.30
N VAL A 49 5.17 13.53 -19.75
CA VAL A 49 5.21 14.04 -18.38
C VAL A 49 4.96 12.90 -17.38
N VAL A 50 6.05 12.37 -16.82
CA VAL A 50 5.98 11.28 -15.84
C VAL A 50 5.88 11.83 -14.41
N THR A 51 4.90 11.35 -13.64
CA THR A 51 4.82 11.61 -12.20
C THR A 51 4.91 10.31 -11.40
N LYS A 52 5.47 10.38 -10.19
CA LYS A 52 5.62 9.20 -9.32
C LYS A 52 5.48 9.58 -7.85
N LEU A 53 4.92 8.68 -7.04
CA LEU A 53 4.90 8.82 -5.58
C LEU A 53 6.10 8.10 -4.97
N ALA A 54 6.62 8.63 -3.87
CA ALA A 54 7.57 7.91 -3.03
C ALA A 54 6.99 6.54 -2.64
N ALA A 55 7.81 5.49 -2.76
CA ALA A 55 7.46 4.17 -2.27
C ALA A 55 7.51 4.15 -0.73
N VAL A 56 6.68 3.29 -0.14
CA VAL A 56 6.74 2.95 1.28
C VAL A 56 6.82 1.44 1.32
N GLU A 57 7.82 0.90 2.00
CA GLU A 57 8.11 -0.55 1.99
C GLU A 57 6.91 -1.39 2.42
N ASP A 58 6.25 -0.97 3.49
CA ASP A 58 5.13 -1.70 4.09
C ASP A 58 3.81 -1.56 3.30
N ILE A 59 3.77 -0.76 2.22
CA ILE A 59 2.55 -0.50 1.44
C ILE A 59 2.85 -0.49 -0.06
N HIS A 60 2.45 -1.58 -0.70
CA HIS A 60 2.48 -1.73 -2.14
C HIS A 60 1.62 -0.67 -2.86
N TYR A 61 1.96 -0.42 -4.12
CA TYR A 61 1.25 0.55 -4.96
C TYR A 61 -0.25 0.25 -5.03
N ARG A 62 -1.10 1.28 -4.84
CA ARG A 62 -2.57 1.22 -4.81
C ARG A 62 -3.19 0.35 -3.71
N ASN A 63 -2.40 -0.18 -2.79
CA ASN A 63 -2.95 -0.89 -1.64
C ASN A 63 -3.31 0.07 -0.50
N HIS A 64 -4.39 -0.26 0.19
CA HIS A 64 -4.91 0.46 1.35
C HIS A 64 -4.76 -0.32 2.65
N ILE A 65 -4.09 -1.47 2.61
CA ILE A 65 -3.71 -2.28 3.77
C ILE A 65 -2.20 -2.45 3.78
N SER A 66 -1.60 -2.40 4.96
CA SER A 66 -0.18 -2.70 5.19
C SER A 66 0.15 -4.15 4.87
N LEU A 67 1.42 -4.42 4.58
CA LEU A 67 1.92 -5.78 4.37
C LEU A 67 1.80 -6.61 5.65
N ALA A 68 2.00 -6.00 6.82
CA ALA A 68 1.81 -6.65 8.11
C ALA A 68 0.39 -7.26 8.28
N ILE A 69 -0.67 -6.56 7.87
CA ILE A 69 -2.04 -7.12 7.90
C ILE A 69 -2.18 -8.31 6.94
N LYS A 70 -1.58 -8.23 5.74
CA LYS A 70 -1.62 -9.34 4.79
C LYS A 70 -0.91 -10.57 5.35
N GLN A 71 0.24 -10.39 5.97
CA GLN A 71 0.99 -11.47 6.62
C GLN A 71 0.19 -12.08 7.76
N ARG A 72 -0.45 -11.26 8.60
CA ARG A 72 -1.35 -11.76 9.65
C ARG A 72 -2.54 -12.54 9.08
N ALA A 73 -3.17 -12.06 8.01
CA ALA A 73 -4.21 -12.80 7.30
C ALA A 73 -3.71 -14.16 6.80
N MET A 74 -2.52 -14.21 6.20
CA MET A 74 -1.90 -15.47 5.76
C MET A 74 -1.66 -16.44 6.92
N MET A 75 -1.19 -15.93 8.07
CA MET A 75 -0.98 -16.75 9.25
C MET A 75 -2.30 -17.28 9.84
N LEU A 76 -3.35 -16.48 9.84
CA LEU A 76 -4.64 -16.91 10.38
C LEU A 76 -5.35 -17.89 9.43
N LEU A 77 -5.09 -17.84 8.13
CA LEU A 77 -5.61 -18.81 7.16
C LEU A 77 -5.07 -20.23 7.37
N THR A 78 -3.97 -20.42 8.13
CA THR A 78 -3.53 -21.75 8.53
C THR A 78 -4.37 -22.34 9.66
N LYS A 79 -5.20 -21.52 10.32
CA LYS A 79 -6.19 -21.99 11.28
C LYS A 79 -7.46 -22.37 10.53
N ASN A 80 -8.21 -23.33 11.07
CA ASN A 80 -9.49 -23.77 10.52
C ASN A 80 -10.63 -22.77 10.85
N GLU A 81 -10.36 -21.47 10.68
CA GLU A 81 -11.29 -20.36 10.93
C GLU A 81 -11.97 -19.95 9.63
N SER A 82 -13.23 -19.49 9.71
CA SER A 82 -13.95 -19.06 8.51
C SER A 82 -13.37 -17.74 7.98
N GLN A 83 -13.34 -17.56 6.66
CA GLN A 83 -12.85 -16.32 6.03
C GLN A 83 -13.59 -15.07 6.52
N SER A 84 -14.88 -15.21 6.85
CA SER A 84 -15.71 -14.14 7.40
C SER A 84 -15.33 -13.77 8.83
N ASP A 85 -14.92 -14.74 9.65
CA ASP A 85 -14.46 -14.46 11.01
C ASP A 85 -13.09 -13.81 11.00
N LEU A 86 -12.20 -14.27 10.10
CA LEU A 86 -10.90 -13.65 9.87
C LEU A 86 -11.01 -12.19 9.41
N ALA A 87 -11.97 -11.91 8.52
CA ALA A 87 -12.23 -10.56 8.03
C ALA A 87 -12.64 -9.61 9.16
N LYS A 88 -13.50 -10.08 10.08
CA LYS A 88 -13.90 -9.33 11.28
C LYS A 88 -12.72 -9.11 12.21
N GLU A 89 -11.91 -10.13 12.49
CA GLU A 89 -10.74 -10.01 13.37
C GLU A 89 -9.74 -8.96 12.83
N LEU A 90 -9.54 -8.93 11.51
CA LEU A 90 -8.57 -8.04 10.87
C LEU A 90 -9.14 -6.68 10.46
N ASN A 91 -10.42 -6.41 10.77
CA ASN A 91 -11.10 -5.18 10.37
C ASN A 91 -11.03 -4.90 8.85
N VAL A 92 -11.19 -5.95 8.04
CA VAL A 92 -11.19 -5.88 6.56
C VAL A 92 -12.44 -6.55 5.99
N SER A 93 -12.67 -6.40 4.68
CA SER A 93 -13.72 -7.14 3.99
C SER A 93 -13.31 -8.59 3.68
N ASP A 94 -14.28 -9.50 3.62
CA ASP A 94 -14.09 -10.88 3.16
C ASP A 94 -13.39 -10.97 1.80
N TRP A 95 -13.74 -10.05 0.89
CA TRP A 95 -13.10 -9.93 -0.42
C TRP A 95 -11.61 -9.59 -0.33
N THR A 96 -11.19 -8.88 0.71
CA THR A 96 -9.78 -8.59 0.95
C THR A 96 -9.04 -9.86 1.39
N ILE A 97 -9.63 -10.66 2.28
CA ILE A 97 -9.09 -11.97 2.66
C ILE A 97 -8.99 -12.90 1.45
N ARG A 98 -10.05 -12.98 0.63
CA ARG A 98 -10.05 -13.76 -0.62
C ARG A 98 -8.94 -13.33 -1.57
N ARG A 99 -8.71 -12.02 -1.74
CA ARG A 99 -7.61 -11.51 -2.56
C ARG A 99 -6.24 -11.85 -1.99
N VAL A 100 -6.07 -11.91 -0.67
CA VAL A 100 -4.82 -12.37 -0.07
C VAL A 100 -4.57 -13.84 -0.42
N ILE A 101 -5.60 -14.69 -0.39
CA ILE A 101 -5.52 -16.10 -0.78
C ILE A 101 -5.19 -16.24 -2.28
N THR A 102 -5.90 -15.53 -3.16
CA THR A 102 -5.76 -15.69 -4.61
C THR A 102 -4.50 -15.05 -5.19
N ASN A 103 -3.86 -14.13 -4.45
CA ASN A 103 -2.60 -13.50 -4.83
C ASN A 103 -1.42 -14.04 -3.98
N LEU A 104 -1.57 -15.24 -3.40
CA LEU A 104 -0.44 -16.10 -3.03
C LEU A 104 0.36 -16.44 -4.29
#